data_AF-A0A4U5JYL3-F1
#
_entry.id   AF-A0A4U5JYL3-F1
#
_cell.length_a   1.000
_cell.length_b   1.000
_cell.length_c   1.000
_cell.angle_alpha   90.00
_cell.angle_beta   90.00
_cell.angle_gamma   90.00
#
_symmetry.space_group_name_H-M   'P 1'
#
loop_
_entity.id
_entity.type
_entity.pdbx_description
1 polymer ?
#
loop_
_entity_poly.entity_id
_entity_poly.type
_entity_poly.pdbx_seq_one_letter_code
_entity_poly.pdbx_strand_id
1 'polypeptide(L)'
;MNSSVRRGGLAALMSGLRSAAQWRLLLWWLLALWLPTLLVALPVWSALQGLWGDSPQAAAIAAGKNLPLFADAIVGLDEKLGGINVAALFAFAVTVLLSPWLAGMVVASIRAGRKLRMGELLHGGFAEYGRMFRTLLWSILPLAIAIGVGMAAIHLGTRHEDKAILESEVENGKLAGLIVLAILFVIAHMTVEAGRGWFGADGGLRSAIKAWWRGTKLVFRRPLASLIVYLGTSVFGYVIAALIGLWRLNVNGAGMGGFLLGVVLAQSAIVFLAWGRIARLYGFADLAGAVSVVSAAATGAPTTNTDAFLSMQQSEPANP
;
A
#
# COMPACT_ATOMS: atom_id res chain seq x y z
N MET A 1 37.90 -9.07 -11.05
CA MET A 1 36.63 -8.95 -11.81
C MET A 1 35.47 -9.23 -10.86
N ASN A 2 34.91 -8.20 -10.22
CA ASN A 2 33.69 -8.36 -9.41
C ASN A 2 32.49 -8.33 -10.36
N SER A 3 31.93 -9.49 -10.67
CA SER A 3 30.61 -9.56 -11.30
C SER A 3 29.61 -8.90 -10.35
N SER A 4 29.07 -7.74 -10.73
CA SER A 4 28.01 -7.08 -9.98
C SER A 4 26.80 -8.03 -9.95
N VAL A 5 26.66 -8.79 -8.87
CA VAL A 5 25.58 -9.77 -8.71
C VAL A 5 24.27 -9.01 -8.83
N ARG A 6 23.51 -9.28 -9.90
CA ARG A 6 22.18 -8.71 -10.09
C ARG A 6 21.36 -9.09 -8.87
N ARG A 7 20.95 -8.11 -8.06
CA ARG A 7 20.10 -8.37 -6.88
C ARG A 7 18.82 -9.07 -7.35
N GLY A 8 18.61 -10.29 -6.84
CA GLY A 8 17.45 -11.13 -7.18
C GLY A 8 16.16 -10.61 -6.53
N GLY A 9 15.00 -10.99 -7.08
CA GLY A 9 13.69 -10.58 -6.56
C GLY A 9 13.46 -11.00 -5.11
N LEU A 10 13.91 -12.20 -4.72
CA LEU A 10 13.84 -12.70 -3.34
C LEU A 10 14.69 -11.85 -2.38
N ALA A 11 15.89 -11.46 -2.78
CA ALA A 11 16.75 -10.61 -1.95
C ALA A 11 16.12 -9.22 -1.73
N ALA A 12 15.54 -8.64 -2.79
CA ALA A 12 14.82 -7.37 -2.70
C ALA A 12 13.55 -7.47 -1.84
N LEU A 13 12.81 -8.59 -1.93
CA LEU A 13 11.66 -8.87 -1.07
C LEU A 13 12.07 -8.92 0.40
N MET A 14 13.07 -9.73 0.75
CA MET A 14 13.52 -9.88 2.15
C MET A 14 14.10 -8.57 2.71
N SER A 15 14.88 -7.86 1.90
CA SER A 15 15.39 -6.52 2.21
C SER A 15 14.25 -5.54 2.49
N GLY A 16 13.20 -5.56 1.65
CA GLY A 16 12.00 -4.74 1.81
C GLY A 16 11.24 -5.04 3.09
N LEU A 17 10.95 -6.32 3.37
CA LEU A 17 10.24 -6.77 4.57
C LEU A 17 10.99 -6.36 5.86
N ARG A 18 12.31 -6.53 5.88
CA ARG A 18 13.15 -6.15 7.04
C ARG A 18 13.23 -4.63 7.21
N SER A 19 13.40 -3.89 6.12
CA SER A 19 13.53 -2.42 6.16
C SER A 19 12.22 -1.74 6.54
N ALA A 20 11.09 -2.38 6.25
CA ALA A 20 9.76 -1.90 6.59
C ALA A 20 9.40 -2.02 8.08
N ALA A 21 10.13 -2.81 8.86
CA ALA A 21 9.90 -3.03 10.29
C ALA A 21 10.35 -1.83 11.17
N GLN A 22 10.04 -0.61 10.74
CA GLN A 22 10.31 0.62 11.47
C GLN A 22 9.07 1.03 12.26
N TRP A 23 9.04 0.72 13.55
CA TRP A 23 7.88 0.99 14.42
C TRP A 23 7.43 2.45 14.37
N ARG A 24 8.35 3.41 14.24
CA ARG A 24 8.04 4.84 14.14
C ARG A 24 7.24 5.19 12.89
N LEU A 25 7.62 4.58 11.77
CA LEU A 25 6.94 4.76 10.48
C LEU A 25 5.57 4.07 10.50
N LEU A 26 5.49 2.88 11.08
CA LEU A 26 4.22 2.16 11.29
C LEU A 26 3.27 2.95 12.21
N LEU A 27 3.80 3.58 13.27
CA LEU A 27 3.01 4.42 14.16
C LEU A 27 2.43 5.63 13.43
N TRP A 28 3.23 6.33 12.60
CA TRP A 28 2.70 7.43 11.79
C TRP A 28 1.59 6.97 10.84
N TRP A 29 1.74 5.79 10.25
CA TRP A 29 0.68 5.23 9.41
C TRP A 29 -0.60 4.96 10.21
N LEU A 30 -0.46 4.36 11.39
CA LEU A 30 -1.57 4.10 12.29
C LEU A 30 -2.30 5.39 12.67
N LEU A 31 -1.55 6.40 13.13
CA LEU A 31 -2.09 7.71 13.50
C LEU A 31 -2.76 8.42 12.32
N ALA A 32 -2.17 8.33 11.13
CA ALA A 32 -2.75 8.94 9.94
C ALA A 32 -4.08 8.27 9.54
N LEU A 33 -4.19 6.95 9.68
CA LEU A 33 -5.43 6.21 9.36
C LEU A 33 -6.50 6.37 10.43
N TRP A 34 -6.13 6.69 11.68
CA TRP A 34 -7.11 7.03 12.71
C TRP A 34 -7.98 8.24 12.33
N LEU A 35 -7.42 9.22 11.63
CA LEU A 35 -8.18 10.41 11.22
C LEU A 35 -9.40 10.09 10.34
N PRO A 36 -9.27 9.42 9.17
CA PRO A 36 -10.42 9.00 8.37
C PRO A 36 -11.28 7.93 9.07
N THR A 37 -10.69 7.07 9.91
CA THR A 37 -11.48 6.11 10.69
C THR A 37 -12.40 6.82 11.67
N LEU A 38 -11.93 7.81 12.42
CA LEU A 38 -12.75 8.55 13.38
C LEU A 38 -13.88 9.34 12.70
N LEU A 39 -13.64 9.88 11.50
CA LEU A 39 -14.65 10.59 10.72
C LEU A 39 -15.88 9.74 10.40
N VAL A 40 -15.70 8.42 10.21
CA VAL A 40 -16.80 7.47 9.96
C VAL A 40 -17.27 6.79 11.24
N ALA A 41 -16.33 6.44 12.13
CA ALA A 41 -16.64 5.67 13.34
C ALA A 41 -17.47 6.48 14.35
N LEU A 42 -17.25 7.78 14.49
CA LEU A 42 -18.00 8.63 15.42
C LEU A 42 -19.50 8.72 15.08
N PRO A 43 -19.93 9.05 13.84
CA PRO A 43 -21.35 9.09 13.52
C PRO A 43 -21.99 7.71 13.67
N VAL A 44 -21.30 6.65 13.23
CA VAL A 44 -21.77 5.26 13.44
C VAL A 44 -21.95 4.97 14.93
N TRP A 45 -20.95 5.28 15.76
CA TRP A 45 -21.02 5.08 17.19
C TRP A 45 -22.19 5.84 17.83
N SER A 46 -22.40 7.11 17.45
CA SER A 46 -23.51 7.91 17.96
C SER A 46 -24.88 7.35 17.55
N ALA A 47 -25.02 6.84 16.32
CA ALA A 47 -26.24 6.20 15.86
C ALA A 47 -26.52 4.91 16.65
N LEU A 48 -25.50 4.06 16.85
CA LEU A 48 -25.63 2.84 17.65
C LEU A 48 -25.94 3.14 19.11
N GLN A 49 -25.32 4.18 19.69
CA GLN A 49 -25.61 4.61 21.05
C GLN A 49 -27.04 5.13 21.19
N GLY A 50 -27.56 5.85 20.19
CA GLY A 50 -28.96 6.29 20.18
C GLY A 50 -29.97 5.14 20.03
N LEU A 51 -29.58 4.00 19.44
CA LEU A 51 -30.44 2.81 19.29
C LEU A 51 -30.37 1.86 20.49
N TRP A 52 -29.19 1.70 21.10
CA TRP A 52 -28.94 0.65 22.10
C TRP A 52 -28.43 1.14 23.45
N GLY A 53 -27.98 2.39 23.55
CA GLY A 53 -27.31 2.92 24.76
C GLY A 53 -28.17 2.83 26.01
N ASP A 54 -29.48 3.03 25.86
CA ASP A 54 -30.45 2.99 26.96
C ASP A 54 -31.25 1.68 27.03
N SER A 55 -30.93 0.69 26.19
CA SER A 55 -31.67 -0.58 26.16
C SER A 55 -31.25 -1.48 27.32
N PRO A 56 -32.19 -1.96 28.16
CA PRO A 56 -31.90 -2.96 29.20
C PRO A 56 -31.33 -4.26 28.63
N GLN A 57 -31.56 -4.52 27.34
CA GLN A 57 -31.12 -5.74 26.65
C GLN A 57 -29.79 -5.57 25.91
N ALA A 58 -29.12 -4.42 26.00
CA ALA A 58 -27.87 -4.15 25.29
C ALA A 58 -26.80 -5.24 25.53
N ALA A 59 -26.68 -5.72 26.78
CA ALA A 59 -25.75 -6.81 27.12
C ALA A 59 -26.14 -8.16 26.50
N ALA A 60 -27.44 -8.45 26.41
CA ALA A 60 -27.93 -9.68 25.78
C ALA A 60 -27.75 -9.65 24.26
N ILE A 61 -27.97 -8.49 23.63
CA ILE A 61 -27.72 -8.25 22.21
C ILE A 61 -26.23 -8.39 21.89
N ALA A 62 -25.36 -7.75 22.68
CA ALA A 62 -23.90 -7.84 22.51
C ALA A 62 -23.37 -9.27 22.70
N ALA A 63 -24.02 -10.08 23.52
CA ALA A 63 -23.72 -11.50 23.70
C ALA A 63 -24.30 -12.41 22.61
N GLY A 64 -24.98 -11.85 21.59
CA GLY A 64 -25.62 -12.61 20.51
C GLY A 64 -26.85 -13.40 20.96
N LYS A 65 -27.42 -13.10 22.13
CA LYS A 65 -28.55 -13.85 22.72
C LYS A 65 -29.92 -13.37 22.24
N ASN A 66 -30.00 -12.24 21.54
CA ASN A 66 -31.24 -11.71 21.01
C ASN A 66 -31.05 -11.16 19.58
N LEU A 67 -30.86 -12.09 18.62
CA LEU A 67 -30.70 -11.77 17.20
C LEU A 67 -31.90 -11.03 16.58
N PRO A 68 -33.17 -11.31 16.94
CA PRO A 68 -34.31 -10.58 16.39
C PRO A 68 -34.24 -9.07 16.65
N LEU A 69 -33.97 -8.65 17.89
CA LEU A 69 -33.82 -7.23 18.23
C LEU A 69 -32.59 -6.59 17.59
N PHE A 70 -31.54 -7.37 17.36
CA PHE A 70 -30.38 -6.91 16.60
C PHE A 70 -30.75 -6.61 15.14
N ALA A 71 -31.54 -7.48 14.50
CA ALA A 71 -31.99 -7.30 13.12
C ALA A 71 -32.91 -6.07 12.98
N ASP A 72 -33.88 -5.89 13.89
CA ASP A 72 -34.77 -4.73 13.88
C ASP A 72 -33.99 -3.42 14.02
N ALA A 73 -32.94 -3.42 14.85
CA ALA A 73 -32.09 -2.26 15.02
C ALA A 73 -31.18 -1.98 13.81
N ILE A 74 -30.78 -2.99 13.04
CA ILE A 74 -30.10 -2.80 11.76
C ILE A 74 -31.04 -2.12 10.75
N VAL A 75 -32.31 -2.53 10.71
CA VAL A 75 -33.31 -1.91 9.82
C VAL A 75 -33.52 -0.44 10.20
N GLY A 76 -33.60 -0.12 11.49
CA GLY A 76 -33.70 1.27 11.98
C GLY A 76 -32.42 2.11 11.82
N LEU A 77 -31.27 1.48 11.51
CA LEU A 77 -30.00 2.17 11.35
C LEU A 77 -29.94 2.94 10.03
N ASP A 78 -30.60 2.47 8.97
CA ASP A 78 -30.59 3.11 7.64
C ASP A 78 -31.14 4.56 7.70
N GLU A 79 -32.25 4.75 8.42
CA GLU A 79 -32.85 6.07 8.63
C GLU A 79 -31.94 7.05 9.40
N LYS A 80 -31.15 6.53 10.35
CA LYS A 80 -30.21 7.32 11.17
C LYS A 80 -28.88 7.59 10.46
N LEU A 81 -28.56 6.82 9.43
CA LEU A 81 -27.31 6.91 8.68
C LEU A 81 -27.39 7.80 7.43
N GLY A 82 -28.43 8.62 7.25
CA GLY A 82 -28.58 9.51 6.09
C GLY A 82 -27.36 10.41 5.77
N GLY A 83 -26.44 10.63 6.73
CA GLY A 83 -25.18 11.34 6.54
C GLY A 83 -23.91 10.48 6.36
N ILE A 84 -24.00 9.15 6.44
CA ILE A 84 -22.82 8.26 6.42
C ILE A 84 -22.08 8.33 5.08
N ASN A 85 -22.80 8.51 3.97
CA ASN A 85 -22.19 8.64 2.64
C ASN A 85 -21.31 9.88 2.55
N VAL A 86 -21.73 10.99 3.15
CA VAL A 86 -20.92 12.23 3.21
C VAL A 86 -19.69 12.03 4.09
N ALA A 87 -19.86 11.42 5.26
CA ALA A 87 -18.74 11.09 6.15
C ALA A 87 -17.73 10.14 5.50
N ALA A 88 -18.22 9.11 4.79
CA ALA A 88 -17.41 8.16 4.04
C ALA A 88 -16.66 8.83 2.89
N LEU A 89 -17.32 9.70 2.11
CA LEU A 89 -16.68 10.47 1.04
C LEU A 89 -15.59 11.40 1.58
N PHE A 90 -15.85 12.07 2.71
CA PHE A 90 -14.86 12.94 3.34
C PHE A 90 -13.68 12.13 3.90
N ALA A 91 -13.93 11.01 4.56
CA ALA A 91 -12.89 10.10 5.04
C ALA A 91 -12.05 9.53 3.88
N PHE A 92 -12.69 9.21 2.75
CA PHE A 92 -11.99 8.82 1.53
C PHE A 92 -11.09 9.94 1.01
N ALA A 93 -11.60 11.17 0.90
CA ALA A 93 -10.81 12.33 0.48
C ALA A 93 -9.60 12.55 1.39
N VAL A 94 -9.79 12.51 2.72
CA VAL A 94 -8.72 12.61 3.71
C VAL A 94 -7.69 11.50 3.53
N THR A 95 -8.12 10.26 3.32
CA THR A 95 -7.23 9.11 3.07
C THR A 95 -6.40 9.32 1.80
N VAL A 96 -7.04 9.77 0.72
CA VAL A 96 -6.40 10.07 -0.56
C VAL A 96 -5.35 11.16 -0.39
N LEU A 97 -5.65 12.23 0.37
CA LEU A 97 -4.72 13.34 0.65
C LEU A 97 -3.59 12.98 1.61
N LEU A 98 -3.80 12.05 2.55
CA LEU A 98 -2.74 11.57 3.45
C LEU A 98 -1.78 10.60 2.74
N SER A 99 -2.27 9.91 1.70
CA SER A 99 -1.49 8.88 1.01
C SER A 99 -0.12 9.34 0.43
N PRO A 100 0.02 10.55 -0.16
CA PRO A 100 1.29 11.04 -0.67
C PRO A 100 2.27 11.42 0.45
N TRP A 101 1.76 11.96 1.56
CA TRP A 101 2.57 12.30 2.72
C TRP A 101 3.20 11.04 3.32
N LEU A 102 2.39 9.99 3.52
CA LEU A 102 2.86 8.70 4.02
C LEU A 102 3.87 8.05 3.06
N ALA A 103 3.60 8.05 1.75
CA ALA A 103 4.56 7.58 0.76
C ALA A 103 5.87 8.40 0.77
N GLY A 104 5.77 9.71 1.01
CA GLY A 104 6.89 10.62 1.17
C GLY A 104 7.79 10.25 2.35
N MET A 105 7.20 9.88 3.50
CA MET A 105 7.96 9.40 4.66
C MET A 105 8.80 8.15 4.32
N VAL A 106 8.20 7.21 3.57
CA VAL A 106 8.91 6.00 3.11
C VAL A 106 10.07 6.38 2.20
N VAL A 107 9.84 7.22 1.21
CA VAL A 107 10.89 7.67 0.27
C VAL A 107 12.01 8.43 0.98
N ALA A 108 11.68 9.32 1.92
CA ALA A 108 12.66 10.02 2.74
C ALA A 108 13.50 9.04 3.57
N SER A 109 12.88 8.03 4.17
CA SER A 109 13.59 7.00 4.94
C SER A 109 14.50 6.12 4.07
N ILE A 110 14.08 5.78 2.85
CA ILE A 110 14.91 5.05 1.87
C ILE A 110 16.14 5.89 1.52
N ARG A 111 15.95 7.17 1.18
CA ARG A 111 17.03 8.08 0.79
C ARG A 111 18.04 8.32 1.90
N ALA A 112 17.56 8.40 3.14
CA ALA A 112 18.43 8.59 4.28
C ALA A 112 19.31 7.35 4.57
N GLY A 113 18.94 6.16 4.09
CA GLY A 113 19.67 4.91 4.35
C GLY A 113 19.70 4.49 5.83
N ARG A 114 18.97 5.19 6.71
CA ARG A 114 18.94 4.98 8.16
C ARG A 114 17.52 5.12 8.70
N LYS A 115 17.31 4.59 9.92
CA LYS A 115 16.04 4.76 10.65
C LYS A 115 15.89 6.23 11.07
N LEU A 116 14.89 6.92 10.54
CA LEU A 116 14.62 8.32 10.86
C LEU A 116 13.94 8.49 12.24
N ARG A 117 14.13 9.65 12.89
CA ARG A 117 13.39 10.06 14.10
C ARG A 117 12.00 10.58 13.71
N MET A 118 11.10 10.74 14.69
CA MET A 118 9.71 11.16 14.42
C MET A 118 9.62 12.50 13.67
N GLY A 119 10.39 13.52 14.09
CA GLY A 119 10.42 14.81 13.41
C GLY A 119 11.02 14.75 12.01
N GLU A 120 12.07 13.93 11.81
CA GLU A 120 12.68 13.72 10.49
C GLU A 120 11.73 13.01 9.52
N LEU A 121 10.95 12.03 10.02
CA LEU A 121 9.90 11.38 9.22
C LEU A 121 8.84 12.39 8.80
N LEU A 122 8.33 13.18 9.74
CA LEU A 122 7.31 14.18 9.45
C LEU A 122 7.79 15.21 8.44
N HIS A 123 8.98 15.79 8.66
CA HIS A 123 9.58 16.76 7.75
C HIS A 123 9.89 16.14 6.38
N GLY A 124 10.46 14.94 6.35
CA GLY A 124 10.74 14.20 5.11
C GLY A 124 9.46 13.87 4.32
N GLY A 125 8.38 13.50 5.01
CA GLY A 125 7.07 13.28 4.39
C GLY A 125 6.53 14.53 3.70
N PHE A 126 6.61 15.70 4.34
CA PHE A 126 6.18 16.96 3.74
C PHE A 126 7.10 17.43 2.61
N ALA A 127 8.42 17.26 2.75
CA ALA A 127 9.38 17.60 1.70
C ALA A 127 9.13 16.82 0.40
N GLU A 128 8.66 15.57 0.52
CA GLU A 128 8.36 14.69 -0.61
C GLU A 128 6.90 14.76 -1.08
N TYR A 129 6.02 15.47 -0.37
CA TYR A 129 4.58 15.49 -0.60
C TYR A 129 4.21 15.86 -2.04
N GLY A 130 4.74 16.97 -2.54
CA GLY A 130 4.42 17.46 -3.88
C GLY A 130 4.79 16.47 -5.00
N ARG A 131 5.89 15.73 -4.85
CA ARG A 131 6.32 14.72 -5.82
C ARG A 131 5.42 13.49 -5.76
N MET A 132 5.09 13.03 -4.56
CA MET A 132 4.21 11.88 -4.36
C MET A 132 2.78 12.20 -4.79
N PHE A 133 2.31 13.43 -4.60
CA PHE A 133 0.99 13.86 -5.01
C PHE A 133 0.85 13.89 -6.54
N ARG A 134 1.83 14.45 -7.25
CA ARG A 134 1.86 14.37 -8.73
C ARG A 134 1.88 12.92 -9.23
N THR A 135 2.54 12.04 -8.50
CA THR A 135 2.59 10.60 -8.82
C THR A 135 1.25 9.92 -8.55
N LEU A 136 0.55 10.32 -7.50
CA LEU A 136 -0.83 9.90 -7.25
C LEU A 136 -1.76 10.31 -8.39
N LEU A 137 -1.73 11.58 -8.80
CA LEU A 137 -2.52 12.06 -9.94
C LEU A 137 -2.17 11.29 -11.23
N TRP A 138 -0.88 11.09 -11.50
CA TRP A 138 -0.45 10.34 -12.67
C TRP A 138 -0.83 8.86 -12.61
N SER A 139 -0.94 8.27 -11.42
CA SER A 139 -1.33 6.86 -11.25
C SER A 139 -2.78 6.59 -11.64
N ILE A 140 -3.63 7.61 -11.66
CA ILE A 140 -5.02 7.49 -12.11
C ILE A 140 -5.05 7.02 -13.56
N LEU A 141 -4.17 7.53 -14.42
CA LEU A 141 -4.18 7.22 -15.85
C LEU A 141 -3.94 5.72 -16.16
N PRO A 142 -2.82 5.08 -15.75
CA PRO A 142 -2.60 3.66 -16.04
C PRO A 142 -3.63 2.75 -15.34
N LEU A 143 -4.11 3.13 -14.15
CA LEU A 143 -5.13 2.35 -13.44
C LEU A 143 -6.49 2.45 -14.15
N ALA A 144 -6.89 3.64 -14.59
CA ALA A 144 -8.12 3.85 -15.34
C ALA A 144 -8.10 3.10 -16.69
N ILE A 145 -6.95 3.08 -17.38
CA ILE A 145 -6.78 2.29 -18.61
C ILE A 145 -6.96 0.79 -18.31
N ALA A 146 -6.30 0.28 -17.27
CA ALA A 146 -6.41 -1.14 -16.89
C ALA A 146 -7.86 -1.53 -16.54
N ILE A 147 -8.56 -0.68 -15.76
CA ILE A 147 -9.96 -0.89 -15.41
C ILE A 147 -10.85 -0.81 -16.65
N GLY A 148 -10.69 0.20 -17.49
CA GLY A 148 -11.49 0.36 -18.71
C GLY A 148 -11.36 -0.82 -19.66
N VAL A 149 -10.13 -1.30 -19.91
CA VAL A 149 -9.88 -2.49 -20.74
C VAL A 149 -10.42 -3.76 -20.07
N GLY A 150 -10.24 -3.94 -18.77
CA GLY A 150 -10.76 -5.09 -18.04
C GLY A 150 -12.30 -5.14 -18.03
N MET A 151 -12.96 -4.00 -17.84
CA MET A 151 -14.42 -3.89 -17.93
C MET A 151 -14.92 -4.18 -19.35
N ALA A 152 -14.21 -3.73 -20.38
CA ALA A 152 -14.53 -4.08 -21.76
C ALA A 152 -14.40 -5.61 -21.99
N ALA A 153 -13.37 -6.25 -21.43
CA ALA A 153 -13.21 -7.71 -21.52
C ALA A 153 -14.35 -8.47 -20.83
N ILE A 154 -14.78 -8.02 -19.64
CA ILE A 154 -15.94 -8.59 -18.94
C ILE A 154 -17.20 -8.46 -19.80
N HIS A 155 -17.45 -7.27 -20.35
CA HIS A 155 -18.63 -7.03 -21.18
C HIS A 155 -18.62 -7.85 -22.49
N LEU A 156 -17.45 -8.08 -23.10
CA LEU A 156 -17.32 -8.98 -24.25
C LEU A 156 -17.60 -10.44 -23.88
N GLY A 157 -17.23 -10.86 -22.67
CA GLY A 157 -17.53 -12.18 -22.14
C GLY A 157 -19.04 -12.43 -21.95
N THR A 158 -19.81 -11.40 -21.61
CA THR A 158 -21.26 -11.49 -21.40
C THR A 158 -22.08 -11.31 -22.68
N ARG A 159 -21.51 -10.77 -23.77
CA ARG A 159 -22.24 -10.58 -25.05
C ARG A 159 -22.70 -11.87 -25.74
N HIS A 160 -22.30 -13.03 -25.24
CA HIS A 160 -22.78 -14.33 -25.73
C HIS A 160 -24.08 -14.79 -25.03
N GLU A 161 -24.65 -14.00 -24.12
CA GLU A 161 -25.91 -14.30 -23.42
C GLU A 161 -27.07 -14.63 -24.37
N ASP A 162 -27.13 -14.01 -25.56
CA ASP A 162 -28.19 -14.29 -26.55
C ASP A 162 -28.00 -15.61 -27.34
N LYS A 163 -26.83 -16.26 -27.21
CA LYS A 163 -26.50 -17.52 -27.92
C LYS A 163 -26.04 -18.65 -26.99
N ALA A 164 -25.83 -18.36 -25.71
CA ALA A 164 -25.38 -19.34 -24.72
C ALA A 164 -26.57 -20.21 -24.30
N ILE A 165 -26.50 -21.50 -24.65
CA ILE A 165 -27.52 -22.48 -24.26
C ILE A 165 -27.30 -22.95 -22.81
N LEU A 166 -26.10 -22.74 -22.25
CA LEU A 166 -25.72 -23.15 -20.89
C LEU A 166 -25.24 -21.95 -20.04
N GLU A 167 -25.76 -21.85 -18.81
CA GLU A 167 -25.35 -20.86 -17.79
C GLU A 167 -23.84 -20.91 -17.49
N SER A 168 -23.23 -22.10 -17.58
CA SER A 168 -21.78 -22.28 -17.36
C SER A 168 -20.90 -21.54 -18.37
N GLU A 169 -21.39 -21.30 -19.60
CA GLU A 169 -20.60 -20.58 -20.62
C GLU A 169 -20.53 -19.08 -20.31
N VAL A 170 -21.63 -18.50 -19.80
CA VAL A 170 -21.70 -17.11 -19.36
C VAL A 170 -20.83 -16.90 -18.13
N GLU A 171 -20.86 -17.82 -17.16
CA GLU A 171 -20.03 -17.74 -15.96
C GLU A 171 -18.53 -17.84 -16.27
N ASN A 172 -18.14 -18.73 -17.19
CA ASN A 172 -16.76 -18.85 -17.65
C ASN A 172 -16.28 -17.58 -18.39
N GLY A 173 -17.13 -16.98 -19.24
CA GLY A 173 -16.81 -15.72 -19.92
C GLY A 173 -16.58 -14.56 -18.95
N LYS A 174 -17.44 -14.45 -17.94
CA LYS A 174 -17.28 -13.45 -16.85
C LYS A 174 -16.02 -13.69 -16.03
N LEU A 175 -15.72 -14.94 -15.68
CA LEU A 175 -14.51 -15.30 -14.94
C LEU A 175 -13.25 -14.95 -15.75
N ALA A 176 -13.23 -15.25 -17.05
CA ALA A 176 -12.12 -14.87 -17.93
C ALA A 176 -11.91 -13.35 -17.96
N GLY A 177 -13.00 -12.57 -18.08
CA GLY A 177 -12.95 -11.11 -18.01
C GLY A 177 -12.39 -10.59 -16.67
N LEU A 178 -12.81 -11.18 -15.56
CA LEU A 178 -12.29 -10.86 -14.22
C LEU A 178 -10.80 -11.18 -14.08
N ILE A 179 -10.34 -12.31 -14.64
CA ILE A 179 -8.92 -12.68 -14.65
C ILE A 179 -8.12 -11.64 -15.45
N VAL A 180 -8.59 -11.24 -16.63
CA VAL A 180 -7.95 -10.20 -17.45
C VAL A 180 -7.87 -8.87 -16.69
N LEU A 181 -8.97 -8.43 -16.08
CA LEU A 181 -9.00 -7.22 -15.25
C LEU A 181 -7.98 -7.30 -14.10
N ALA A 182 -7.95 -8.43 -13.38
CA ALA A 182 -7.03 -8.63 -12.26
C ALA A 182 -5.56 -8.55 -12.71
N ILE A 183 -5.21 -9.20 -13.82
CA ILE A 183 -3.84 -9.18 -14.38
C ILE A 183 -3.46 -7.76 -14.81
N LEU A 184 -4.32 -7.07 -15.56
CA LEU A 184 -4.05 -5.70 -16.02
C LEU A 184 -3.91 -4.72 -14.86
N PHE A 185 -4.78 -4.85 -13.84
CA PHE A 185 -4.71 -4.03 -12.64
C PHE A 185 -3.41 -4.26 -11.88
N VAL A 186 -3.01 -5.52 -11.67
CA VAL A 186 -1.74 -5.86 -11.00
C VAL A 186 -0.56 -5.28 -11.75
N ILE A 187 -0.50 -5.43 -13.08
CA ILE A 187 0.59 -4.87 -13.89
C ILE A 187 0.60 -3.34 -13.79
N ALA A 188 -0.53 -2.68 -13.98
CA ALA A 188 -0.63 -1.22 -13.88
C ALA A 188 -0.19 -0.72 -12.51
N HIS A 189 -0.69 -1.34 -11.44
CA HIS A 189 -0.34 -0.97 -10.07
C HIS A 189 1.15 -1.24 -9.75
N MET A 190 1.72 -2.34 -10.26
CA MET A 190 3.16 -2.62 -10.17
C MET A 190 4.01 -1.52 -10.83
N THR A 191 3.62 -0.99 -12.00
CA THR A 191 4.38 0.10 -12.64
C THR A 191 4.38 1.39 -11.82
N VAL A 192 3.25 1.70 -11.17
CA VAL A 192 3.11 2.87 -10.29
C VAL A 192 3.99 2.73 -9.06
N GLU A 193 3.93 1.59 -8.38
CA GLU A 193 4.72 1.32 -7.17
C GLU A 193 6.22 1.25 -7.49
N ALA A 194 6.61 0.66 -8.63
CA ALA A 194 7.98 0.70 -9.12
C ALA A 194 8.46 2.14 -9.38
N GLY A 195 7.60 2.99 -9.95
CA GLY A 195 7.88 4.41 -10.15
C GLY A 195 8.10 5.17 -8.84
N ARG A 196 7.34 4.86 -7.79
CA ARG A 196 7.57 5.42 -6.45
C ARG A 196 8.90 4.94 -5.84
N GLY A 197 9.25 3.67 -6.03
CA GLY A 197 10.55 3.13 -5.63
C GLY A 197 11.74 3.88 -6.26
N TRP A 198 11.61 4.32 -7.51
CA TRP A 198 12.64 5.11 -8.19
C TRP A 198 12.95 6.46 -7.53
N PHE A 199 11.98 7.08 -6.85
CA PHE A 199 12.26 8.29 -6.09
C PHE A 199 13.11 8.04 -4.84
N GLY A 200 12.99 6.85 -4.25
CA GLY A 200 13.88 6.40 -3.17
C GLY A 200 15.29 6.12 -3.68
N ALA A 201 15.40 5.49 -4.85
CA ALA A 201 16.68 5.08 -5.45
C ALA A 201 17.48 6.24 -6.10
N ASP A 202 16.80 7.25 -6.65
CA ASP A 202 17.44 8.39 -7.35
C ASP A 202 17.08 9.73 -6.67
N GLY A 203 18.09 10.35 -6.05
CA GLY A 203 18.04 11.66 -5.40
C GLY A 203 17.60 12.80 -6.32
N GLY A 204 18.01 12.79 -7.58
CA GLY A 204 17.81 13.87 -8.55
C GLY A 204 16.48 13.83 -9.30
N LEU A 205 15.71 12.74 -9.18
CA LEU A 205 14.53 12.51 -10.01
C LEU A 205 13.32 13.36 -9.59
N ARG A 206 13.02 14.45 -10.30
CA ARG A 206 11.91 15.37 -9.96
C ARG A 206 10.59 15.10 -10.69
N SER A 207 10.62 14.41 -11.83
CA SER A 207 9.45 14.21 -12.70
C SER A 207 8.73 12.88 -12.44
N ALA A 208 7.42 12.95 -12.15
CA ALA A 208 6.55 11.79 -11.97
C ALA A 208 6.47 10.91 -13.22
N ILE A 209 6.38 11.51 -14.41
CA ILE A 209 6.31 10.79 -15.69
C ILE A 209 7.62 10.03 -15.93
N LYS A 210 8.78 10.67 -15.72
CA LYS A 210 10.09 10.00 -15.86
C LYS A 210 10.24 8.86 -14.84
N ALA A 211 9.79 9.06 -13.61
CA ALA A 211 9.82 8.03 -12.57
C ALA A 211 8.93 6.83 -12.93
N TRP A 212 7.68 7.09 -13.33
CA TRP A 212 6.77 6.06 -13.81
C TRP A 212 7.36 5.31 -15.01
N TRP A 213 7.87 6.00 -16.03
CA TRP A 213 8.46 5.35 -17.20
C TRP A 213 9.66 4.45 -16.85
N ARG A 214 10.53 4.88 -15.93
CA ARG A 214 11.63 4.04 -15.42
C ARG A 214 11.10 2.84 -14.63
N GLY A 215 10.04 3.02 -13.85
CA GLY A 215 9.32 1.94 -13.15
C GLY A 215 8.71 0.92 -14.12
N THR A 216 8.03 1.39 -15.16
CA THR A 216 7.48 0.57 -16.25
C THR A 216 8.58 -0.24 -16.93
N LYS A 217 9.69 0.40 -17.32
CA LYS A 217 10.85 -0.31 -17.89
C LYS A 217 11.42 -1.37 -16.92
N LEU A 218 11.47 -1.09 -15.62
CA LEU A 218 11.93 -2.05 -14.61
C LEU A 218 11.02 -3.28 -14.58
N VAL A 219 9.70 -3.08 -14.51
CA VAL A 219 8.70 -4.17 -14.49
C VAL A 219 8.83 -5.04 -15.73
N PHE A 220 8.91 -4.45 -16.93
CA PHE A 220 9.01 -5.23 -18.17
C PHE A 220 10.39 -5.86 -18.42
N ARG A 221 11.47 -5.29 -17.89
CA ARG A 221 12.81 -5.90 -18.00
C ARG A 221 13.07 -6.99 -16.97
N ARG A 222 12.37 -6.97 -15.84
CA ARG A 222 12.52 -7.95 -14.75
C ARG A 222 11.16 -8.38 -14.19
N PRO A 223 10.26 -8.96 -15.03
CA PRO A 223 8.88 -9.22 -14.64
C PRO A 223 8.77 -10.14 -13.43
N LEU A 224 9.55 -11.22 -13.40
CA LEU A 224 9.56 -12.16 -12.28
C LEU A 224 10.04 -11.51 -10.97
N ALA A 225 11.10 -10.69 -11.01
CA ALA A 225 11.60 -10.04 -9.81
C ALA A 225 10.60 -9.00 -9.26
N SER A 226 10.00 -8.20 -10.15
CA SER A 226 8.95 -7.25 -9.78
C SER A 226 7.71 -7.96 -9.24
N LEU A 227 7.32 -9.09 -9.84
CA LEU A 227 6.17 -9.88 -9.38
C LEU A 227 6.43 -10.52 -8.02
N ILE A 228 7.62 -11.07 -7.78
CA ILE A 228 8.01 -11.61 -6.47
C ILE A 228 7.94 -10.53 -5.38
N VAL A 229 8.47 -9.34 -5.64
CA VAL A 229 8.39 -8.23 -4.67
C VAL A 229 6.94 -7.82 -4.45
N TYR A 230 6.16 -7.65 -5.52
CA TYR A 230 4.77 -7.22 -5.45
C TYR A 230 3.88 -8.23 -4.72
N LEU A 231 3.86 -9.48 -5.18
CA LEU A 231 3.05 -10.53 -4.58
C LEU A 231 3.58 -10.92 -3.21
N GLY A 232 4.89 -11.08 -3.03
CA GLY A 232 5.47 -11.45 -1.75
C GLY A 232 5.07 -10.46 -0.64
N THR A 233 5.30 -9.17 -0.86
CA THR A 233 4.94 -8.13 0.14
C THR A 233 3.43 -8.03 0.37
N SER A 234 2.63 -8.23 -0.68
CA SER A 234 1.16 -8.21 -0.59
C SER A 234 0.63 -9.41 0.19
N VAL A 235 1.11 -10.61 -0.12
CA VAL A 235 0.72 -11.86 0.56
C VAL A 235 1.06 -11.76 2.04
N PHE A 236 2.28 -11.35 2.40
CA PHE A 236 2.65 -11.20 3.81
C PHE A 236 1.77 -10.18 4.55
N GLY A 237 1.50 -9.02 3.95
CA GLY A 237 0.62 -8.01 4.57
C GLY A 237 -0.83 -8.49 4.71
N TYR A 238 -1.42 -8.98 3.61
CA TYR A 238 -2.83 -9.36 3.56
C TYR A 238 -3.14 -10.64 4.32
N VAL A 239 -2.32 -11.69 4.19
CA VAL A 239 -2.56 -12.97 4.88
C VAL A 239 -2.46 -12.79 6.38
N ILE A 240 -1.42 -12.09 6.88
CA ILE A 240 -1.29 -11.87 8.33
C ILE A 240 -2.45 -11.00 8.84
N ALA A 241 -2.82 -9.94 8.13
CA ALA A 241 -3.97 -9.12 8.50
C ALA A 241 -5.29 -9.93 8.50
N ALA A 242 -5.48 -10.82 7.53
CA ALA A 242 -6.65 -11.70 7.45
C ALA A 242 -6.68 -12.70 8.61
N LEU A 243 -5.55 -13.33 8.94
CA LEU A 243 -5.45 -14.25 10.09
C LEU A 243 -5.77 -13.54 11.41
N ILE A 244 -5.26 -12.31 11.60
CA ILE A 244 -5.60 -11.48 12.76
C ILE A 244 -7.09 -11.11 12.75
N GLY A 245 -7.65 -10.80 11.59
CA GLY A 245 -9.08 -10.55 11.41
C GLY A 245 -9.96 -11.74 11.78
N LEU A 246 -9.58 -12.95 11.36
CA LEU A 246 -10.24 -14.20 11.75
C LEU A 246 -10.11 -14.45 13.25
N TRP A 247 -8.95 -14.18 13.84
CA TRP A 247 -8.77 -14.29 15.28
C TRP A 247 -9.67 -13.30 16.05
N ARG A 248 -9.82 -12.07 15.55
CA ARG A 248 -10.74 -11.07 16.13
C ARG A 248 -12.17 -11.58 16.22
N LEU A 249 -12.65 -12.39 15.25
CA LEU A 249 -14.01 -12.95 15.28
C LEU A 249 -14.27 -13.89 16.48
N ASN A 250 -13.21 -14.43 17.08
CA ASN A 250 -13.30 -15.31 18.25
C ASN A 250 -13.20 -14.54 19.58
N VAL A 251 -12.95 -13.23 19.55
CA VAL A 251 -12.88 -12.41 20.76
C VAL A 251 -14.28 -11.91 21.11
N ASN A 252 -14.81 -12.39 22.23
CA ASN A 252 -16.06 -11.85 22.78
C ASN A 252 -15.84 -10.39 23.21
N GLY A 253 -16.64 -9.47 22.67
CA GLY A 253 -16.59 -8.04 23.00
C GLY A 253 -17.20 -7.69 24.35
N ALA A 254 -17.74 -8.67 25.10
CA ALA A 254 -18.32 -8.44 26.42
C ALA A 254 -17.25 -8.04 27.45
N GLY A 255 -17.42 -6.85 28.04
CA GLY A 255 -16.52 -6.32 29.06
C GLY A 255 -15.28 -5.60 28.53
N MET A 256 -14.60 -4.86 29.40
CA MET A 256 -13.47 -3.99 29.04
C MET A 256 -12.30 -4.75 28.43
N GLY A 257 -11.99 -5.95 28.95
CA GLY A 257 -10.88 -6.77 28.46
C GLY A 257 -11.08 -7.25 27.02
N GLY A 258 -12.27 -7.77 26.71
CA GLY A 258 -12.64 -8.19 25.35
C GLY A 258 -12.65 -7.04 24.36
N PHE A 259 -13.16 -5.88 24.77
CA PHE A 259 -13.10 -4.65 23.98
C PHE A 259 -11.66 -4.23 23.64
N LEU A 260 -10.79 -4.11 24.65
CA LEU A 260 -9.40 -3.70 24.44
C LEU A 260 -8.64 -4.68 23.54
N LEU A 261 -8.84 -5.98 23.74
CA LEU A 261 -8.25 -7.01 22.88
C LEU A 261 -8.76 -6.89 21.44
N GLY A 262 -10.06 -6.70 21.24
CA GLY A 262 -10.66 -6.48 19.93
C GLY A 262 -10.09 -5.26 19.21
N VAL A 263 -9.87 -4.16 19.94
CA VAL A 263 -9.20 -2.96 19.42
C VAL A 263 -7.76 -3.27 19.02
N VAL A 264 -6.97 -3.90 19.90
CA VAL A 264 -5.56 -4.25 19.62
C VAL A 264 -5.45 -5.14 18.39
N LEU A 265 -6.33 -6.14 18.21
CA LEU A 265 -6.34 -6.99 17.03
C LEU A 265 -6.68 -6.21 15.76
N ALA A 266 -7.70 -5.35 15.82
CA ALA A 266 -8.07 -4.51 14.68
C ALA A 266 -6.92 -3.56 14.28
N GLN A 267 -6.27 -2.91 15.24
CA GLN A 267 -5.11 -2.05 14.98
C GLN A 267 -3.93 -2.86 14.44
N SER A 268 -3.70 -4.07 14.96
CA SER A 268 -2.63 -4.95 14.47
C SER A 268 -2.82 -5.33 13.01
N ALA A 269 -4.05 -5.67 12.60
CA ALA A 269 -4.36 -5.96 11.20
C ALA A 269 -4.03 -4.75 10.31
N ILE A 270 -4.40 -3.53 10.70
CA ILE A 270 -4.07 -2.30 9.98
C ILE A 270 -2.55 -2.09 9.88
N VAL A 271 -1.82 -2.33 10.98
CA VAL A 271 -0.35 -2.24 11.00
C VAL A 271 0.29 -3.21 10.01
N PHE A 272 -0.22 -4.43 9.86
CA PHE A 272 0.31 -5.40 8.88
C PHE A 272 -0.01 -5.03 7.43
N LEU A 273 -1.19 -4.46 7.16
CA LEU A 273 -1.53 -3.90 5.85
C LEU A 273 -0.59 -2.75 5.47
N ALA A 274 -0.35 -1.85 6.41
CA ALA A 274 0.63 -0.78 6.31
C ALA A 274 2.04 -1.36 6.05
N TRP A 275 2.51 -2.27 6.89
CA TRP A 275 3.83 -2.88 6.76
C TRP A 275 4.06 -3.51 5.38
N GLY A 276 3.10 -4.27 4.85
CA GLY A 276 3.19 -4.83 3.49
C GLY A 276 3.38 -3.77 2.41
N ARG A 277 2.67 -2.64 2.51
CA ARG A 277 2.80 -1.53 1.55
C ARG A 277 4.13 -0.77 1.70
N ILE A 278 4.65 -0.53 2.90
CA ILE A 278 6.02 0.03 3.06
C ILE A 278 7.04 -0.96 2.47
N ALA A 279 6.92 -2.24 2.79
CA ALA A 279 7.87 -3.28 2.33
C ALA A 279 7.97 -3.32 0.81
N ARG A 280 6.83 -3.17 0.13
CA ARG A 280 6.76 -3.09 -1.33
C ARG A 280 7.57 -1.93 -1.89
N LEU A 281 7.42 -0.74 -1.31
CA LEU A 281 8.16 0.46 -1.72
C LEU A 281 9.67 0.30 -1.52
N TYR A 282 10.10 -0.24 -0.37
CA TYR A 282 11.51 -0.56 -0.13
C TYR A 282 12.04 -1.60 -1.12
N GLY A 283 11.28 -2.67 -1.38
CA GLY A 283 11.68 -3.71 -2.33
C GLY A 283 11.82 -3.19 -3.77
N PHE A 284 10.92 -2.33 -4.22
CA PHE A 284 11.04 -1.69 -5.53
C PHE A 284 12.19 -0.67 -5.60
N ALA A 285 12.42 0.10 -4.54
CA ALA A 285 13.56 1.00 -4.47
C ALA A 285 14.89 0.22 -4.52
N ASP A 286 14.94 -0.95 -3.88
CA ASP A 286 16.10 -1.84 -3.92
C ASP A 286 16.36 -2.40 -5.34
N LEU A 287 15.31 -2.88 -6.01
CA LEU A 287 15.40 -3.32 -7.41
C LEU A 287 15.83 -2.18 -8.35
N ALA A 288 15.33 -0.96 -8.13
CA ALA A 288 15.70 0.21 -8.91
C ALA A 288 17.17 0.62 -8.68
N GLY A 289 17.62 0.66 -7.43
CA GLY A 289 19.01 0.95 -7.07
C GLY A 289 20.00 -0.02 -7.73
N ALA A 290 19.67 -1.31 -7.77
CA ALA A 290 20.48 -2.32 -8.45
C ALA A 290 20.62 -2.08 -9.97
N VAL A 291 19.65 -1.43 -10.62
CA VAL A 291 19.74 -1.06 -12.04
C VAL A 291 20.61 0.19 -12.23
N SER A 292 20.49 1.19 -11.35
CA SER A 292 21.29 2.42 -11.42
C SER A 292 22.79 2.15 -11.30
N VAL A 293 23.19 1.27 -10.36
CA VAL A 293 24.60 0.90 -10.15
C VAL A 293 25.20 0.21 -11.38
N VAL A 294 24.46 -0.73 -11.99
CA VAL A 294 24.91 -1.41 -13.22
C VAL A 294 25.06 -0.42 -14.38
N SER A 295 24.14 0.55 -14.50
CA SER A 295 24.23 1.57 -15.54
C SER A 295 25.45 2.48 -15.37
N ALA A 296 25.77 2.90 -14.14
CA ALA A 296 26.92 3.76 -13.85
C ALA A 296 28.26 3.06 -14.14
N ALA A 297 28.36 1.77 -13.73
CA ALA A 297 29.53 0.94 -14.01
C ALA A 297 29.74 0.71 -15.52
N ALA A 298 28.67 0.56 -16.30
CA ALA A 298 28.75 0.40 -17.76
C ALA A 298 29.17 1.69 -18.50
N THR A 299 28.90 2.87 -17.94
CA THR A 299 29.25 4.15 -18.56
C THR A 299 30.63 4.69 -18.15
N GLY A 300 31.38 3.97 -17.30
CA GLY A 300 32.68 4.44 -16.79
C GLY A 300 32.58 5.73 -15.97
N ALA A 301 31.38 6.09 -15.50
CA ALA A 301 31.18 7.30 -14.72
C ALA A 301 31.78 7.11 -13.32
N PRO A 302 32.58 8.07 -12.80
CA PRO A 302 33.25 7.91 -11.52
C PRO A 302 32.22 7.70 -10.41
N THR A 303 32.33 6.57 -9.73
CA THR A 303 31.51 6.25 -8.56
C THR A 303 32.00 7.08 -7.39
N THR A 304 31.45 8.29 -7.25
CA THR A 304 31.68 9.24 -6.15
C THR A 304 33.01 10.03 -6.22
N ASN A 305 32.95 11.30 -5.77
CA ASN A 305 34.08 12.22 -5.66
C ASN A 305 35.23 11.70 -4.76
N THR A 306 34.97 10.65 -3.97
CA THR A 306 35.95 10.07 -3.04
C THR A 306 37.11 9.41 -3.78
N ASP A 307 36.86 8.72 -4.90
CA ASP A 307 37.90 8.03 -5.67
C ASP A 307 38.79 9.02 -6.44
N ALA A 308 38.24 10.18 -6.83
CA ALA A 308 38.99 11.29 -7.42
C ALA A 308 39.85 12.02 -6.36
N PHE A 309 39.32 12.21 -5.15
CA PHE A 309 40.09 12.77 -4.04
C PHE A 309 41.23 11.84 -3.60
N LEU A 310 40.96 10.54 -3.49
CA LEU A 310 41.99 9.56 -3.10
C LEU A 310 43.05 9.37 -4.18
N SER A 311 42.68 9.43 -5.46
CA SER A 311 43.67 9.40 -6.55
C SER A 311 44.50 10.68 -6.66
N MET A 312 43.93 11.86 -6.35
CA MET A 312 44.72 13.09 -6.21
C MET A 312 45.66 13.05 -4.99
N GLN A 313 45.21 12.52 -3.85
CA GLN A 313 46.02 12.44 -2.63
C GLN A 313 47.16 11.41 -2.73
N GLN A 314 46.99 10.37 -3.56
CA GLN A 314 48.05 9.40 -3.88
C GLN A 314 49.05 9.90 -4.92
N SER A 315 48.79 11.04 -5.57
CA SER A 315 49.67 11.61 -6.61
C SER A 315 50.62 12.71 -6.09
N GLU A 316 50.61 12.99 -4.79
CA GLU A 316 51.54 13.95 -4.20
C GLU A 316 52.89 13.25 -3.92
N PRO A 317 53.96 13.55 -4.67
CA PRO A 317 55.26 12.97 -4.39
C PRO A 317 55.75 13.51 -3.05
N ALA A 318 56.05 12.59 -2.11
CA ALA A 318 56.78 12.92 -0.91
C ALA A 318 58.15 13.49 -1.29
N ASN A 319 58.29 14.82 -1.20
CA ASN A 319 59.59 15.47 -1.32
C ASN A 319 60.43 15.12 -0.07
N PRO A 320 61.68 14.65 -0.25
CA PRO A 320 62.58 14.33 0.85
C PRO A 320 63.06 15.55 1.63
#